data_AF-A0A2S9PXQ6-F1
#
_entry.id   AF-A0A2S9PXQ6-F1
#
_cell.length_a   1.000
_cell.length_b   1.000
_cell.length_c   1.000
_cell.angle_alpha   90.00
_cell.angle_beta   90.00
_cell.angle_gamma   90.00
#
_symmetry.space_group_name_H-M   'P 1'
#
loop_
_entity.id
_entity.type
_entity.pdbx_description
1 polymer ?
#
loop_
_entity_poly.entity_id
_entity_poly.type
_entity_poly.pdbx_seq_one_letter_code
_entity_poly.pdbx_strand_id
1 'polypeptide(L)'
;MPKARRPRPFFPEPGGLALFLNAGDPPLDRFDELALMLDQEGVDCLELAVPFPDSVTDGPVIRRSADRALALGTGLDEVLAAIARVRPYLSRLRIALLADWSHTLKHRDPAGTAADIVAAGADGLLVHALPPRLRAAHLATARAAGLPVVTTCYAQSAPATRAGAAAEATAYLYLVAHYGRSGTAPAAGHAALAGAVAELRAHTTSPIAVGFGVRTSEDAQAVHGTGADAVIVGSAAVARIESALHTGRDPVAELRAFVRSVQPARLTTPHTPRSRP
;
A
#
# COMPACT_ATOMS: atom_id res chain seq x y z
N MET A 1 -29.14 -9.87 12.54
CA MET A 1 -27.68 -10.00 12.33
C MET A 1 -27.32 -9.42 10.98
N PRO A 2 -26.42 -8.43 10.89
CA PRO A 2 -25.94 -7.97 9.59
C PRO A 2 -25.20 -9.14 8.93
N LYS A 3 -25.61 -9.50 7.70
CA LYS A 3 -24.86 -10.48 6.89
C LYS A 3 -23.40 -10.00 6.83
N ALA A 4 -22.47 -10.81 7.32
CA ALA A 4 -21.03 -10.55 7.14
C ALA A 4 -20.79 -10.32 5.65
N ARG A 5 -20.50 -9.07 5.27
CA ARG A 5 -20.12 -8.75 3.90
C ARG A 5 -18.84 -9.54 3.62
N ARG A 6 -18.84 -10.40 2.60
CA ARG A 6 -17.59 -10.97 2.08
C ARG A 6 -16.60 -9.81 1.89
N PRO A 7 -15.36 -9.90 2.41
CA PRO A 7 -14.37 -8.87 2.17
C PRO A 7 -14.18 -8.74 0.66
N ARG A 8 -14.33 -7.54 0.11
CA ARG A 8 -14.03 -7.33 -1.32
C ARG A 8 -12.53 -7.51 -1.53
N PRO A 9 -12.07 -8.02 -2.68
CA PRO A 9 -10.63 -8.07 -2.97
C PRO A 9 -9.99 -6.67 -2.92
N PHE A 10 -8.68 -6.61 -2.64
CA PHE A 10 -7.90 -5.36 -2.69
C PHE A 10 -7.85 -4.77 -4.10
N PHE A 11 -7.72 -5.63 -5.11
CA PHE A 11 -7.66 -5.27 -6.52
C PHE A 11 -8.75 -6.05 -7.27
N PRO A 12 -9.95 -5.47 -7.44
CA PRO A 12 -11.10 -6.18 -7.99
C PRO A 12 -11.05 -6.37 -9.51
N GLU A 13 -10.31 -5.51 -10.21
CA GLU A 13 -10.21 -5.48 -11.67
C GLU A 13 -8.73 -5.59 -12.10
N PRO A 14 -8.45 -6.12 -13.30
CA PRO A 14 -7.11 -6.08 -13.87
C PRO A 14 -6.56 -4.64 -13.95
N GLY A 15 -5.24 -4.50 -13.83
CA GLY A 15 -4.60 -3.19 -13.89
C GLY A 15 -4.70 -2.41 -12.57
N GLY A 16 -4.60 -3.10 -11.42
CA GLY A 16 -4.73 -2.50 -10.11
C GLY A 16 -3.65 -1.44 -9.83
N LEU A 17 -4.03 -0.34 -9.19
CA LEU A 17 -3.10 0.73 -8.81
C LEU A 17 -3.10 0.92 -7.31
N ALA A 18 -1.92 0.79 -6.71
CA ALA A 18 -1.65 1.13 -5.34
C ALA A 18 -0.68 2.32 -5.26
N LEU A 19 -0.93 3.26 -4.35
CA LEU A 19 0.03 4.31 -4.01
C LEU A 19 0.60 4.06 -2.63
N PHE A 20 1.89 4.33 -2.45
CA PHE A 20 2.51 4.42 -1.12
C PHE A 20 2.67 5.89 -0.73
N LEU A 21 2.25 6.23 0.49
CA LEU A 21 2.46 7.53 1.13
C LEU A 21 2.79 7.35 2.62
N ASN A 22 3.63 8.23 3.18
CA ASN A 22 3.67 8.38 4.65
C ASN A 22 2.45 9.19 5.09
N ALA A 23 1.77 8.69 6.11
CA ALA A 23 0.74 9.46 6.78
C ALA A 23 1.37 10.71 7.42
N GLY A 24 0.71 11.86 7.30
CA GLY A 24 1.26 13.14 7.73
C GLY A 24 2.14 13.86 6.69
N ASP A 25 2.31 13.28 5.48
CA ASP A 25 2.89 13.97 4.33
C ASP A 25 2.03 13.79 3.06
N PRO A 26 1.11 14.74 2.74
CA PRO A 26 0.89 16.03 3.41
C PRO A 26 0.26 15.88 4.80
N PRO A 27 0.19 16.97 5.61
CA PRO A 27 -0.35 16.95 6.98
C PRO A 27 -1.73 16.27 7.08
N LEU A 28 -2.01 15.62 8.20
CA LEU A 28 -3.20 14.77 8.39
C LEU A 28 -4.55 15.50 8.30
N ASP A 29 -4.57 16.83 8.40
CA ASP A 29 -5.77 17.64 8.16
C ASP A 29 -6.20 17.64 6.68
N ARG A 30 -5.27 17.36 5.75
CA ARG A 30 -5.52 17.15 4.31
C ARG A 30 -5.88 15.71 3.97
N PHE A 31 -5.78 14.77 4.93
CA PHE A 31 -5.91 13.33 4.64
C PHE A 31 -7.28 12.96 4.08
N ASP A 32 -8.36 13.55 4.59
CA ASP A 32 -9.72 13.22 4.15
C ASP A 32 -9.93 13.59 2.68
N GLU A 33 -9.48 14.80 2.30
CA GLU A 33 -9.51 15.28 0.92
C GLU A 33 -8.65 14.40 0.01
N LEU A 34 -7.45 14.04 0.45
CA LEU A 34 -6.53 13.19 -0.29
C LEU A 34 -7.13 11.79 -0.52
N ALA A 35 -7.62 11.13 0.52
CA ALA A 35 -8.16 9.78 0.42
C ALA A 35 -9.45 9.75 -0.43
N LEU A 36 -10.33 10.75 -0.29
CA LEU A 36 -11.49 10.89 -1.16
C LEU A 36 -11.11 11.15 -2.62
N MET A 37 -10.07 11.94 -2.87
CA MET A 37 -9.54 12.13 -4.22
C MET A 37 -9.05 10.81 -4.81
N LEU A 38 -8.26 10.03 -4.07
CA LEU A 38 -7.76 8.74 -4.55
C LEU A 38 -8.90 7.76 -4.85
N ASP A 39 -9.95 7.74 -4.00
CA ASP A 39 -11.17 6.95 -4.23
C ASP A 39 -11.87 7.34 -5.54
N GLN A 40 -12.04 8.64 -5.77
CA GLN A 40 -12.69 9.19 -6.96
C GLN A 40 -11.90 8.96 -8.24
N GLU A 41 -10.57 9.05 -8.18
CA GLU A 41 -9.71 8.76 -9.33
C GLU A 41 -9.62 7.25 -9.59
N GLY A 42 -10.13 6.38 -8.71
CA GLY A 42 -10.12 4.93 -8.93
C GLY A 42 -8.77 4.27 -8.62
N VAL A 43 -8.03 4.83 -7.66
CA VAL A 43 -6.92 4.12 -7.01
C VAL A 43 -7.52 3.02 -6.13
N ASP A 44 -6.99 1.80 -6.27
CA ASP A 44 -7.56 0.64 -5.58
C ASP A 44 -7.08 0.55 -4.13
N CYS A 45 -5.81 0.89 -3.89
CA CYS A 45 -5.18 0.80 -2.57
C CYS A 45 -4.28 2.01 -2.27
N LEU A 46 -4.38 2.51 -1.04
CA LEU A 46 -3.40 3.38 -0.43
C LEU A 46 -2.61 2.54 0.59
N GLU A 47 -1.34 2.27 0.29
CA GLU A 47 -0.35 1.85 1.29
C GLU A 47 0.02 3.07 2.14
N LEU A 48 -0.55 3.16 3.33
CA LEU A 48 -0.38 4.27 4.24
C LEU A 48 0.62 3.89 5.33
N ALA A 49 1.83 4.43 5.26
CA ALA A 49 2.85 4.18 6.26
C ALA A 49 2.67 5.08 7.48
N VAL A 50 2.71 4.48 8.67
CA VAL A 50 3.03 5.23 9.89
C VAL A 50 4.49 5.66 9.76
N PRO A 51 4.80 6.97 9.81
CA PRO A 51 6.15 7.42 9.54
C PRO A 51 7.10 6.96 10.65
N PHE A 52 8.33 6.60 10.28
CA PHE A 52 9.38 6.19 11.20
C PHE A 52 10.75 6.67 10.69
N PRO A 53 11.70 6.98 11.59
CA PRO A 53 12.99 7.52 11.21
C PRO A 53 13.91 6.45 10.61
N ASP A 54 14.97 6.88 9.93
CA ASP A 54 16.13 6.04 9.58
C ASP A 54 15.83 4.76 8.78
N SER A 55 14.76 4.74 7.98
CA SER A 55 14.45 3.62 7.09
C SER A 55 15.60 3.34 6.11
N VAL A 56 16.27 2.21 6.30
CA VAL A 56 17.42 1.77 5.49
C VAL A 56 17.01 1.26 4.11
N THR A 57 15.76 0.81 3.97
CA THR A 57 15.20 0.31 2.71
C THR A 57 14.66 1.43 1.83
N ASP A 58 14.35 2.59 2.41
CA ASP A 58 13.73 3.67 1.66
C ASP A 58 14.73 4.57 0.92
N GLY A 59 14.23 5.19 -0.15
CA GLY A 59 14.95 6.24 -0.87
C GLY A 59 14.95 7.57 -0.10
N PRO A 60 15.82 8.52 -0.49
CA PRO A 60 15.91 9.82 0.17
C PRO A 60 14.59 10.61 0.14
N VAL A 61 13.78 10.46 -0.91
CA VAL A 61 12.46 11.11 -1.03
C VAL A 61 11.49 10.61 0.04
N ILE A 62 11.41 9.29 0.24
CA ILE A 62 10.51 8.70 1.25
C ILE A 62 11.00 8.99 2.67
N ARG A 63 12.33 9.01 2.91
CA ARG A 63 12.86 9.43 4.20
C ARG A 63 12.49 10.87 4.55
N ARG A 64 12.68 11.83 3.63
CA ARG A 64 12.27 13.22 3.87
C ARG A 64 10.76 13.38 4.08
N SER A 65 9.97 12.54 3.42
CA SER A 65 8.52 12.47 3.64
C SER A 65 8.18 12.01 5.07
N ALA A 66 8.83 10.96 5.55
CA ALA A 66 8.69 10.52 6.94
C ALA A 66 9.16 11.61 7.92
N ASP A 67 10.28 12.29 7.65
CA ASP A 67 10.80 13.37 8.49
C ASP A 67 9.79 14.53 8.61
N ARG A 68 9.16 14.95 7.49
CA ARG A 68 8.11 15.97 7.50
C ARG A 68 6.91 15.55 8.35
N ALA A 69 6.47 14.30 8.23
CA ALA A 69 5.34 13.78 8.99
C ALA A 69 5.65 13.64 10.50
N LEU A 70 6.86 13.17 10.83
CA LEU A 70 7.35 13.05 12.22
C LEU A 70 7.50 14.41 12.88
N ALA A 71 7.94 15.44 12.15
CA ALA A 71 8.03 16.81 12.65
C ALA A 71 6.66 17.39 13.07
N LEU A 72 5.56 16.81 12.58
CA LEU A 72 4.18 17.14 12.98
C LEU A 72 3.64 16.25 14.10
N GLY A 73 4.47 15.35 14.66
CA GLY A 73 4.08 14.42 15.72
C GLY A 73 3.20 13.27 15.24
N THR A 74 3.22 12.95 13.93
CA THR A 74 2.37 11.87 13.39
C THR A 74 2.84 10.51 13.89
N GLY A 75 2.00 9.83 14.68
CA GLY A 75 2.19 8.45 15.15
C GLY A 75 1.02 7.54 14.79
N LEU A 76 1.09 6.28 15.23
CA LEU A 76 0.06 5.27 14.90
C LEU A 76 -1.35 5.74 15.30
N ASP A 77 -1.50 6.31 16.49
CA ASP A 77 -2.81 6.68 17.03
C ASP A 77 -3.45 7.81 16.19
N GLU A 78 -2.66 8.80 15.76
CA GLU A 78 -3.11 9.86 14.84
C GLU A 78 -3.49 9.30 13.46
N VAL A 79 -2.72 8.33 12.96
CA VAL A 79 -3.01 7.66 11.68
C VAL A 79 -4.30 6.87 11.76
N LEU A 80 -4.50 6.08 12.82
CA LEU A 80 -5.74 5.32 13.02
C LEU A 80 -6.96 6.23 13.16
N ALA A 81 -6.83 7.36 13.86
CA ALA A 81 -7.89 8.36 13.96
C ALA A 81 -8.24 8.97 12.59
N ALA A 82 -7.23 9.25 11.75
CA ALA A 82 -7.44 9.76 10.39
C ALA A 82 -8.13 8.74 9.47
N ILE A 83 -7.72 7.47 9.53
CA ILE A 83 -8.38 6.37 8.79
C ILE A 83 -9.84 6.26 9.23
N ALA A 84 -10.11 6.21 10.54
CA ALA A 84 -11.46 6.07 11.09
C ALA A 84 -12.39 7.21 10.64
N ARG A 85 -11.86 8.44 10.58
CA ARG A 85 -12.61 9.63 10.16
C ARG A 85 -13.06 9.56 8.71
N VAL A 86 -12.19 9.12 7.78
CA VAL A 86 -12.51 9.10 6.35
C VAL A 86 -13.23 7.83 5.89
N ARG A 87 -13.04 6.70 6.60
CA ARG A 87 -13.55 5.38 6.20
C ARG A 87 -15.03 5.35 5.79
N PRO A 88 -15.98 6.02 6.49
CA PRO A 88 -17.40 6.00 6.11
C PRO A 88 -17.70 6.58 4.73
N TYR A 89 -16.82 7.41 4.19
CA TYR A 89 -17.02 8.14 2.93
C TYR A 89 -16.36 7.47 1.73
N LEU A 90 -15.44 6.53 1.96
CA LEU A 90 -14.70 5.84 0.92
C LEU A 90 -15.53 4.68 0.33
N SER A 91 -15.65 4.65 -1.00
CA SER A 91 -16.52 3.69 -1.69
C SER A 91 -15.77 2.44 -2.22
N ARG A 92 -14.50 2.61 -2.58
CA ARG A 92 -13.66 1.64 -3.28
C ARG A 92 -12.27 1.52 -2.66
N LEU A 93 -11.63 2.64 -2.35
CA LEU A 93 -10.26 2.73 -1.88
C LEU A 93 -10.07 1.86 -0.64
N ARG A 94 -9.07 0.98 -0.74
CA ARG A 94 -8.55 0.20 0.38
C ARG A 94 -7.39 0.92 1.03
N ILE A 95 -7.25 0.77 2.33
CA ILE A 95 -6.11 1.30 3.08
C ILE A 95 -5.33 0.13 3.67
N ALA A 96 -4.14 -0.13 3.15
CA ALA A 96 -3.18 -1.05 3.75
C ALA A 96 -2.26 -0.23 4.67
N LEU A 97 -2.34 -0.46 5.97
CA LEU A 97 -1.46 0.19 6.93
C LEU A 97 -0.06 -0.45 6.85
N LEU A 98 0.98 0.36 6.69
CA LEU A 98 2.36 -0.07 6.86
C LEU A 98 2.87 0.45 8.20
N ALA A 99 3.33 -0.45 9.07
CA ALA A 99 3.89 -0.10 10.37
C ALA A 99 5.27 -0.75 10.53
N ASP A 100 6.25 0.00 11.02
CA ASP A 100 7.55 -0.57 11.38
C ASP A 100 7.46 -1.34 12.70
N TRP A 101 8.07 -2.53 12.73
CA TRP A 101 8.10 -3.33 13.95
C TRP A 101 8.73 -2.57 15.12
N SER A 102 9.92 -2.01 14.94
CA SER A 102 10.72 -1.47 16.05
C SER A 102 10.18 -0.14 16.57
N HIS A 103 9.77 0.75 15.66
CA HIS A 103 9.35 2.11 15.95
C HIS A 103 7.85 2.22 16.25
N THR A 104 7.02 1.36 15.66
CA THR A 104 5.56 1.48 15.77
C THR A 104 4.94 0.41 16.68
N LEU A 105 5.36 -0.85 16.57
CA LEU A 105 4.61 -1.97 17.15
C LEU A 105 5.26 -2.64 18.37
N LYS A 106 6.59 -2.66 18.46
CA LYS A 106 7.37 -3.48 19.41
C LYS A 106 6.97 -3.29 20.88
N HIS A 107 6.52 -2.09 21.24
CA HIS A 107 6.18 -1.71 22.60
C HIS A 107 4.67 -1.69 22.88
N ARG A 108 3.85 -2.07 21.90
CA ARG A 108 2.39 -2.10 22.03
C ARG A 108 1.90 -3.53 22.28
N ASP A 109 0.73 -3.65 22.90
CA ASP A 109 0.04 -4.94 23.00
C ASP A 109 -0.38 -5.41 21.59
N PRO A 110 0.07 -6.59 21.11
CA PRO A 110 -0.25 -7.04 19.75
C PRO A 110 -1.75 -7.24 19.52
N ALA A 111 -2.49 -7.76 20.50
CA ALA A 111 -3.91 -8.07 20.34
C ALA A 111 -4.75 -6.79 20.30
N GLY A 112 -4.55 -5.88 21.26
CA GLY A 112 -5.17 -4.57 21.29
C GLY A 112 -4.85 -3.76 20.03
N THR A 113 -3.58 -3.73 19.61
CA THR A 113 -3.18 -3.00 18.39
C THR A 113 -3.85 -3.55 17.14
N ALA A 114 -3.96 -4.89 17.00
CA ALA A 114 -4.68 -5.47 15.87
C ALA A 114 -6.18 -5.13 15.89
N ALA A 115 -6.80 -5.10 17.08
CA ALA A 115 -8.19 -4.69 17.24
C ALA A 115 -8.40 -3.21 16.88
N ASP A 116 -7.49 -2.32 17.30
CA ASP A 116 -7.54 -0.89 17.01
C ASP A 116 -7.42 -0.62 15.49
N ILE A 117 -6.51 -1.33 14.82
CA ILE A 117 -6.33 -1.24 13.35
C ILE A 117 -7.61 -1.65 12.62
N VAL A 118 -8.24 -2.75 13.04
CA VAL A 118 -9.52 -3.21 12.47
C VAL A 118 -10.64 -2.22 12.77
N ALA A 119 -10.72 -1.70 13.99
CA ALA A 119 -11.74 -0.74 14.41
C ALA A 119 -11.62 0.59 13.66
N ALA A 120 -10.41 1.05 13.36
CA ALA A 120 -10.15 2.21 12.51
C ALA A 120 -10.63 2.00 11.06
N GLY A 121 -10.75 0.75 10.61
CA GLY A 121 -11.20 0.40 9.26
C GLY A 121 -10.08 0.32 8.24
N ALA A 122 -8.85 0.04 8.67
CA ALA A 122 -7.79 -0.38 7.78
C ALA A 122 -8.14 -1.76 7.19
N ASP A 123 -7.82 -1.96 5.91
CA ASP A 123 -8.18 -3.16 5.16
C ASP A 123 -7.09 -4.24 5.21
N GLY A 124 -5.89 -3.89 5.66
CA GLY A 124 -4.79 -4.82 5.86
C GLY A 124 -3.61 -4.18 6.56
N LEU A 125 -2.68 -5.02 7.04
CA LEU A 125 -1.47 -4.60 7.72
C LEU A 125 -0.23 -5.22 7.06
N LEU A 126 0.74 -4.39 6.73
CA LEU A 126 2.11 -4.74 6.40
C LEU A 126 3.02 -4.37 7.57
N VAL A 127 3.66 -5.35 8.21
CA VAL A 127 4.66 -5.07 9.25
C VAL A 127 6.06 -5.04 8.62
N HIS A 128 6.64 -3.85 8.55
CA HIS A 128 8.00 -3.67 8.09
C HIS A 128 9.00 -4.19 9.14
N ALA A 129 10.09 -4.81 8.66
CA ALA A 129 11.19 -5.32 9.48
C ALA A 129 10.77 -6.26 10.65
N LEU A 130 9.66 -6.99 10.52
CA LEU A 130 9.26 -7.99 11.52
C LEU A 130 10.32 -9.10 11.63
N PRO A 131 10.87 -9.36 12.83
CA PRO A 131 11.80 -10.47 13.03
C PRO A 131 11.16 -11.81 12.63
N PRO A 132 11.85 -12.67 11.85
CA PRO A 132 11.26 -13.93 11.36
C PRO A 132 10.68 -14.83 12.47
N ARG A 133 11.32 -14.85 13.65
CA ARG A 133 10.85 -15.60 14.82
C ARG A 133 9.48 -15.16 15.36
N LEU A 134 9.05 -13.93 15.06
CA LEU A 134 7.76 -13.38 15.51
C LEU A 134 6.65 -13.55 14.48
N ARG A 135 6.97 -14.02 13.27
CA ARG A 135 6.03 -14.14 12.15
C ARG A 135 4.81 -15.00 12.47
N ALA A 136 5.02 -16.19 13.04
CA ALA A 136 3.92 -17.09 13.40
C ALA A 136 2.96 -16.48 14.44
N ALA A 137 3.51 -15.81 15.46
CA ALA A 137 2.72 -15.13 16.47
C ALA A 137 1.94 -13.95 15.88
N HIS A 138 2.56 -13.14 15.03
CA HIS A 138 1.90 -12.04 14.33
C HIS A 138 0.71 -12.52 13.48
N LEU A 139 0.89 -13.58 12.69
CA LEU A 139 -0.18 -14.14 11.84
C LEU A 139 -1.32 -14.73 12.68
N ALA A 140 -1.01 -15.36 13.82
CA ALA A 140 -2.02 -15.87 14.73
C ALA A 140 -2.85 -14.73 15.32
N THR A 141 -2.20 -13.66 15.79
CA THR A 141 -2.87 -12.46 16.30
C THR A 141 -3.73 -11.78 15.24
N ALA A 142 -3.18 -11.58 14.03
CA ALA A 142 -3.92 -10.96 12.94
C ALA A 142 -5.16 -11.79 12.55
N ARG A 143 -5.02 -13.12 12.46
CA ARG A 143 -6.15 -14.02 12.21
C ARG A 143 -7.22 -13.94 13.29
N ALA A 144 -6.82 -13.92 14.57
CA ALA A 144 -7.75 -13.82 15.69
C ALA A 144 -8.53 -12.50 15.68
N ALA A 145 -7.90 -11.40 15.26
CA ALA A 145 -8.54 -10.10 15.11
C ALA A 145 -9.34 -9.95 13.80
N GLY A 146 -9.22 -10.88 12.85
CA GLY A 146 -9.80 -10.73 11.51
C GLY A 146 -9.09 -9.68 10.66
N LEU A 147 -7.83 -9.35 10.96
CA LEU A 147 -6.99 -8.38 10.26
C LEU A 147 -6.27 -9.06 9.07
N PRO A 148 -6.57 -8.66 7.82
CA PRO A 148 -5.82 -9.16 6.67
C PRO A 148 -4.35 -8.74 6.72
N VAL A 149 -3.45 -9.61 6.28
CA VAL A 149 -2.00 -9.40 6.33
C VAL A 149 -1.47 -9.28 4.91
N VAL A 150 -0.68 -8.24 4.70
CA VAL A 150 0.18 -8.08 3.53
C VAL A 150 1.50 -8.75 3.85
N THR A 151 1.92 -9.69 3.01
CA THR A 151 3.25 -10.31 3.11
C THR A 151 4.16 -9.74 2.03
N THR A 152 5.47 -9.81 2.26
CA THR A 152 6.47 -9.34 1.31
C THR A 152 7.48 -10.43 0.98
N CYS A 153 7.98 -10.42 -0.25
CA CYS A 153 9.18 -11.16 -0.63
C CYS A 153 9.95 -10.39 -1.71
N TYR A 154 11.23 -10.66 -1.85
CA TYR A 154 12.03 -10.15 -2.96
C TYR A 154 12.07 -11.18 -4.09
N ALA A 155 12.17 -10.72 -5.34
CA ALA A 155 12.34 -11.63 -6.49
C ALA A 155 13.54 -12.59 -6.30
N GLN A 156 14.60 -12.11 -5.66
CA GLN A 156 15.84 -12.86 -5.38
C GLN A 156 15.80 -13.69 -4.08
N SER A 157 14.71 -13.65 -3.30
CA SER A 157 14.58 -14.50 -2.10
C SER A 157 14.63 -15.99 -2.46
N ALA A 158 15.02 -16.83 -1.51
CA ALA A 158 14.99 -18.29 -1.72
C ALA A 158 13.55 -18.77 -2.08
N PRO A 159 13.40 -19.83 -2.90
CA PRO A 159 12.08 -20.32 -3.32
C PRO A 159 11.13 -20.62 -2.15
N ALA A 160 11.63 -21.23 -1.07
CA ALA A 160 10.85 -21.51 0.13
C ALA A 160 10.33 -20.23 0.82
N THR A 161 11.12 -19.14 0.82
CA THR A 161 10.71 -17.84 1.35
C THR A 161 9.61 -17.22 0.51
N ARG A 162 9.71 -17.30 -0.82
CA ARG A 162 8.67 -16.83 -1.75
C ARG A 162 7.37 -17.60 -1.59
N ALA A 163 7.43 -18.94 -1.57
CA ALA A 163 6.28 -19.80 -1.35
C ALA A 163 5.60 -19.53 0.00
N GLY A 164 6.39 -19.38 1.07
CA GLY A 164 5.86 -19.04 2.40
C GLY A 164 5.19 -17.66 2.46
N ALA A 165 5.79 -16.64 1.85
CA ALA A 165 5.16 -15.32 1.73
C ALA A 165 3.83 -15.38 0.95
N ALA A 166 3.80 -16.10 -0.17
CA ALA A 166 2.61 -16.26 -0.98
C ALA A 166 1.48 -16.99 -0.23
N ALA A 167 1.79 -18.09 0.45
CA ALA A 167 0.80 -18.90 1.15
C ALA A 167 0.18 -18.20 2.38
N GLU A 168 0.92 -17.27 2.99
CA GLU A 168 0.48 -16.58 4.21
C GLU A 168 -0.21 -15.24 3.95
N ALA A 169 -0.14 -14.72 2.73
CA ALA A 169 -0.82 -13.48 2.34
C ALA A 169 -2.34 -13.64 2.44
N THR A 170 -3.01 -12.75 3.18
CA THR A 170 -4.49 -12.72 3.26
C THR A 170 -5.10 -11.40 2.77
N ALA A 171 -4.28 -10.35 2.63
CA ALA A 171 -4.62 -9.12 1.92
C ALA A 171 -4.14 -9.17 0.47
N TYR A 172 -2.82 -9.02 0.27
CA TYR A 172 -2.10 -9.21 -0.99
C TYR A 172 -0.64 -9.57 -0.68
N LEU A 173 0.04 -10.17 -1.65
CA LEU A 173 1.48 -10.38 -1.63
C LEU A 173 2.18 -9.22 -2.34
N TYR A 174 3.11 -8.56 -1.67
CA TYR A 174 3.99 -7.57 -2.27
C TYR A 174 5.29 -8.24 -2.73
N LEU A 175 5.45 -8.40 -4.05
CA LEU A 175 6.72 -8.72 -4.69
C LEU A 175 7.59 -7.48 -4.87
N VAL A 176 8.68 -7.40 -4.11
CA VAL A 176 9.67 -6.34 -4.23
C VAL A 176 10.61 -6.66 -5.40
N ALA A 177 10.56 -5.84 -6.45
CA ALA A 177 11.22 -6.10 -7.72
C ALA A 177 12.75 -6.18 -7.64
N HIS A 178 13.39 -5.41 -6.77
CA HIS A 178 14.85 -5.38 -6.64
C HIS A 178 15.28 -5.09 -5.19
N TYR A 179 16.40 -5.68 -4.77
CA TYR A 179 17.06 -5.32 -3.51
C TYR A 179 17.80 -3.99 -3.68
N GLY A 180 17.15 -2.88 -3.31
CA GLY A 180 17.67 -1.53 -3.50
C GLY A 180 16.79 -0.50 -2.79
N ARG A 181 17.22 0.76 -2.79
CA ARG A 181 16.44 1.84 -2.18
C ARG A 181 15.19 2.15 -3.01
N SER A 182 14.06 2.39 -2.36
CA SER A 182 12.79 2.79 -3.02
C SER A 182 13.01 3.92 -4.04
N GLY A 183 12.57 3.72 -5.28
CA GLY A 183 12.68 4.71 -6.37
C GLY A 183 13.67 4.37 -7.48
N THR A 184 14.42 3.27 -7.38
CA THR A 184 15.24 2.73 -8.48
C THR A 184 14.47 1.68 -9.27
N ALA A 185 14.52 1.76 -10.61
CA ALA A 185 14.00 0.71 -11.48
C ALA A 185 14.97 -0.49 -11.54
N PRO A 186 14.47 -1.72 -11.79
CA PRO A 186 15.33 -2.88 -12.01
C PRO A 186 16.22 -2.66 -13.23
N ALA A 187 17.51 -3.00 -13.13
CA ALA A 187 18.45 -2.86 -14.25
C ALA A 187 18.03 -3.69 -15.49
N ALA A 188 17.36 -4.82 -15.27
CA ALA A 188 16.83 -5.68 -16.33
C ALA A 188 15.41 -5.29 -16.81
N GLY A 189 14.84 -4.20 -16.28
CA GLY A 189 13.45 -3.78 -16.55
C GLY A 189 12.39 -4.61 -15.82
N HIS A 190 11.15 -4.12 -15.76
CA HIS A 190 10.05 -4.77 -15.03
C HIS A 190 9.61 -6.10 -15.65
N ALA A 191 9.74 -6.27 -16.97
CA ALA A 191 9.36 -7.50 -17.68
C ALA A 191 10.11 -8.75 -17.17
N ALA A 192 11.31 -8.59 -16.62
CA ALA A 192 12.09 -9.68 -16.04
C ALA A 192 11.41 -10.35 -14.82
N LEU A 193 10.39 -9.71 -14.23
CA LEU A 193 9.66 -10.23 -13.08
C LEU A 193 8.59 -11.27 -13.44
N ALA A 194 8.25 -11.44 -14.73
CA ALA A 194 7.18 -12.35 -15.16
C ALA A 194 7.35 -13.78 -14.65
N GLY A 195 8.58 -14.31 -14.65
CA GLY A 195 8.86 -15.65 -14.11
C GLY A 195 8.58 -15.76 -12.60
N ALA A 196 8.97 -14.74 -11.83
CA ALA A 196 8.73 -14.71 -10.39
C ALA A 196 7.23 -14.58 -10.06
N VAL A 197 6.50 -13.76 -10.82
CA VAL A 197 5.04 -13.61 -10.66
C VAL A 197 4.32 -14.93 -10.97
N ALA A 198 4.71 -15.63 -12.05
CA ALA A 198 4.13 -16.93 -12.42
C ALA A 198 4.39 -18.00 -11.35
N GLU A 199 5.61 -18.07 -10.80
CA GLU A 199 5.96 -18.97 -9.70
C GLU A 199 5.10 -18.70 -8.47
N LEU A 200 5.01 -17.43 -8.04
CA LEU A 200 4.25 -17.03 -6.87
C LEU A 200 2.76 -17.35 -7.00
N ARG A 201 2.20 -17.21 -8.21
CA ARG A 201 0.79 -17.51 -8.46
C ARG A 201 0.42 -18.96 -8.16
N ALA A 202 1.36 -19.90 -8.31
CA ALA A 202 1.13 -21.31 -7.97
C ALA A 202 0.96 -21.54 -6.45
N HIS A 203 1.34 -20.57 -5.62
CA HIS A 203 1.34 -20.68 -4.17
C HIS A 203 0.30 -19.79 -3.47
N THR A 204 -0.47 -18.98 -4.20
CA THR A 204 -1.44 -18.07 -3.60
C THR A 204 -2.61 -17.72 -4.51
N THR A 205 -3.77 -17.52 -3.89
CA THR A 205 -4.95 -16.89 -4.53
C THR A 205 -5.06 -15.40 -4.17
N SER A 206 -4.22 -14.91 -3.25
CA SER A 206 -4.18 -13.50 -2.92
C SER A 206 -3.60 -12.70 -4.09
N PRO A 207 -4.02 -11.43 -4.26
CA PRO A 207 -3.44 -10.60 -5.31
C PRO A 207 -1.93 -10.45 -5.16
N ILE A 208 -1.21 -10.38 -6.27
CA ILE A 208 0.22 -10.11 -6.33
C ILE A 208 0.40 -8.67 -6.80
N ALA A 209 0.88 -7.82 -5.89
CA ALA A 209 1.26 -6.46 -6.19
C ALA A 209 2.78 -6.36 -6.36
N VAL A 210 3.22 -5.62 -7.37
CA VAL A 210 4.64 -5.40 -7.66
C VAL A 210 4.96 -3.93 -7.47
N GLY A 211 6.00 -3.64 -6.71
CA GLY A 211 6.47 -2.27 -6.48
C GLY A 211 7.95 -2.09 -6.82
N PHE A 212 8.40 -0.83 -6.68
CA PHE A 212 9.74 -0.28 -6.94
C PHE A 212 10.00 0.20 -8.38
N GLY A 213 10.38 1.49 -8.48
CA GLY A 213 10.87 2.12 -9.71
C GLY A 213 9.82 2.56 -10.73
N VAL A 214 8.54 2.41 -10.42
CA VAL A 214 7.42 2.80 -11.29
C VAL A 214 7.16 4.29 -11.17
N ARG A 215 7.20 5.00 -12.30
CA ARG A 215 7.06 6.47 -12.36
C ARG A 215 6.13 6.94 -13.46
N THR A 216 5.94 6.13 -14.50
CA THR A 216 5.12 6.48 -15.67
C THR A 216 4.05 5.42 -15.95
N SER A 217 3.10 5.75 -16.83
CA SER A 217 2.08 4.79 -17.27
C SER A 217 2.68 3.58 -17.99
N GLU A 218 3.80 3.77 -18.71
CA GLU A 218 4.53 2.71 -19.40
C GLU A 218 5.18 1.74 -18.39
N ASP A 219 5.76 2.25 -17.29
CA ASP A 219 6.26 1.41 -16.21
C ASP A 219 5.13 0.57 -15.60
N ALA A 220 3.96 1.21 -15.35
CA ALA A 220 2.78 0.53 -14.81
C ALA A 220 2.28 -0.58 -15.76
N GLN A 221 2.19 -0.29 -17.07
CA GLN A 221 1.82 -1.27 -18.08
C GLN A 221 2.84 -2.41 -18.17
N ALA A 222 4.14 -2.12 -18.10
CA ALA A 222 5.19 -3.14 -18.10
C ALA A 222 5.07 -4.07 -16.90
N VAL A 223 4.75 -3.55 -15.71
CA VAL A 223 4.46 -4.36 -14.52
C VAL A 223 3.22 -5.22 -14.73
N HIS A 224 2.12 -4.67 -15.23
CA HIS A 224 0.92 -5.46 -15.51
C HIS A 224 1.17 -6.56 -16.55
N GLY A 225 2.01 -6.30 -17.55
CA GLY A 225 2.43 -7.29 -18.54
C GLY A 225 3.15 -8.52 -17.96
N THR A 226 3.61 -8.47 -16.70
CA THR A 226 4.19 -9.63 -16.00
C THR A 226 3.15 -10.61 -15.45
N GLY A 227 1.86 -10.24 -15.45
CA GLY A 227 0.78 -10.99 -14.81
C GLY A 227 0.50 -10.56 -13.36
N ALA A 228 1.09 -9.44 -12.91
CA ALA A 228 0.81 -8.85 -11.60
C ALA A 228 -0.60 -8.22 -11.57
N ASP A 229 -1.32 -8.42 -10.47
CA ASP A 229 -2.67 -7.87 -10.30
C ASP A 229 -2.64 -6.37 -10.08
N ALA A 230 -1.57 -5.88 -9.44
CA ALA A 230 -1.41 -4.47 -9.13
C ALA A 230 0.03 -3.99 -9.24
N VAL A 231 0.16 -2.68 -9.46
CA VAL A 231 1.42 -1.95 -9.37
C VAL A 231 1.40 -1.00 -8.18
N ILE A 232 2.52 -0.92 -7.45
CA ILE A 232 2.70 -0.02 -6.30
C ILE A 232 3.63 1.13 -6.69
N VAL A 233 3.12 2.37 -6.59
CA VAL A 233 3.85 3.60 -6.90
C VAL A 233 4.09 4.40 -5.63
N GLY A 234 5.34 4.43 -5.15
CA GLY A 234 5.74 5.14 -3.93
C GLY A 234 6.49 6.44 -4.20
N SER A 235 7.81 6.36 -4.38
CA SER A 235 8.69 7.54 -4.45
C SER A 235 8.25 8.61 -5.46
N ALA A 236 7.63 8.22 -6.58
CA ALA A 236 7.12 9.17 -7.57
C ALA A 236 5.93 9.98 -7.05
N ALA A 237 4.99 9.36 -6.33
CA ALA A 237 3.86 10.04 -5.71
C ALA A 237 4.34 10.98 -4.59
N VAL A 238 5.22 10.48 -3.72
CA VAL A 238 5.81 11.26 -2.62
C VAL A 238 6.60 12.47 -3.14
N ALA A 239 7.35 12.33 -4.23
CA ALA A 239 8.08 13.45 -4.84
C ALA A 239 7.15 14.57 -5.34
N ARG A 240 5.92 14.24 -5.77
CA ARG A 240 4.93 15.22 -6.23
C ARG A 240 4.40 16.04 -5.05
N ILE A 241 4.08 15.38 -3.94
CA ILE A 241 3.70 16.04 -2.69
C ILE A 241 4.84 16.94 -2.21
N GLU A 242 6.07 16.41 -2.16
CA GLU A 242 7.24 17.17 -1.75
C GLU A 242 7.42 18.44 -2.60
N SER A 243 7.37 18.31 -3.93
CA SER A 243 7.50 19.46 -4.83
C SER A 243 6.36 20.48 -4.65
N ALA A 244 5.13 20.02 -4.46
CA ALA A 244 3.98 20.90 -4.24
C ALA A 244 4.17 21.74 -2.97
N LEU A 245 4.52 21.10 -1.85
CA LEU A 245 4.77 21.76 -0.58
C LEU A 245 5.91 22.79 -0.69
N HIS A 246 7.01 22.45 -1.36
CA HIS A 246 8.14 23.38 -1.56
C HIS A 246 7.80 24.58 -2.44
N THR A 247 6.86 24.42 -3.39
CA THR A 247 6.48 25.47 -4.35
C THR A 247 5.20 26.22 -3.97
N GLY A 248 4.63 25.93 -2.79
CA GLY A 248 3.37 26.54 -2.34
C GLY A 248 2.15 26.13 -3.17
N ARG A 249 2.22 25.03 -3.92
CA ARG A 249 1.09 24.46 -4.66
C ARG A 249 0.31 23.49 -3.77
N ASP A 250 -0.94 23.23 -4.13
CA ASP A 250 -1.76 22.25 -3.41
C ASP A 250 -1.27 20.82 -3.67
N PRO A 251 -0.78 20.08 -2.65
CA PRO A 251 -0.28 18.73 -2.82
C PRO A 251 -1.36 17.74 -3.28
N VAL A 252 -2.64 17.96 -2.95
CA VAL A 252 -3.73 17.06 -3.37
C VAL A 252 -3.99 17.21 -4.86
N ALA A 253 -4.05 18.44 -5.38
CA ALA A 253 -4.18 18.71 -6.81
C ALA A 253 -2.99 18.14 -7.62
N GLU A 254 -1.76 18.31 -7.13
CA GLU A 254 -0.57 17.77 -7.81
C GLU A 254 -0.54 16.25 -7.82
N LEU A 255 -0.94 15.61 -6.70
CA LEU A 255 -1.06 14.17 -6.64
C LEU A 255 -2.16 13.66 -7.59
N ARG A 256 -3.30 14.35 -7.69
CA ARG A 256 -4.38 14.01 -8.64
C ARG A 256 -3.87 14.02 -10.08
N ALA A 257 -3.15 15.06 -10.47
CA ALA A 257 -2.56 15.17 -11.81
C ALA A 257 -1.58 14.00 -12.07
N PHE A 258 -0.76 13.65 -11.07
CA PHE A 258 0.15 12.52 -11.17
C PHE A 258 -0.59 11.18 -11.31
N VAL A 259 -1.61 10.92 -10.49
CA VAL A 259 -2.42 9.70 -10.56
C VAL A 259 -2.98 9.51 -11.97
N ARG A 260 -3.56 10.56 -12.57
CA ARG A 260 -4.07 10.51 -13.95
C ARG A 260 -2.98 10.22 -14.98
N SER A 261 -1.74 10.64 -14.73
CA SER A 261 -0.60 10.41 -15.64
C SER A 261 0.00 9.00 -15.55
N VAL A 262 -0.18 8.31 -14.42
CA VAL A 262 0.39 6.97 -14.19
C VAL A 262 -0.65 5.85 -14.30
N GLN A 263 -1.93 6.19 -14.24
CA GLN A 263 -2.99 5.20 -14.39
C GLN A 263 -2.85 4.46 -15.72
N PRO A 264 -2.86 3.11 -15.70
CA PRO A 264 -2.98 2.36 -16.93
C PRO A 264 -4.31 2.74 -17.59
N ALA A 265 -4.37 2.74 -18.92
CA ALA A 265 -5.60 2.94 -19.66
C ALA A 265 -6.59 1.82 -19.29
N ARG A 266 -7.39 2.02 -18.24
CA ARG A 266 -8.45 1.10 -17.89
C ARG A 266 -9.49 1.23 -18.99
N LEU A 267 -9.83 0.12 -19.63
CA LEU A 267 -11.02 0.04 -20.47
C LEU A 267 -12.20 0.41 -19.56
N THR A 268 -12.67 1.65 -19.67
CA THR A 268 -13.80 2.14 -18.89
C THR A 268 -15.02 1.34 -19.33
N THR A 269 -15.43 0.35 -18.53
CA THR A 269 -16.81 -0.12 -18.63
C THR A 269 -17.70 1.02 -18.15
N PRO A 270 -18.67 1.50 -18.95
CA PRO A 270 -19.50 2.63 -18.57
C PRO A 270 -20.24 2.27 -17.28
N HIS A 271 -20.01 3.05 -16.22
CA HIS A 271 -20.78 2.93 -15.00
C HIS A 271 -22.21 3.35 -15.32
N THR A 272 -23.12 2.39 -15.48
CA THR A 272 -24.54 2.68 -15.63
C THR A 272 -25.03 3.22 -14.28
N PRO A 273 -25.49 4.48 -14.17
CA PRO A 273 -26.00 4.99 -12.91
C PRO A 273 -27.24 4.17 -12.53
N ARG A 274 -27.20 3.52 -11.36
CA ARG A 274 -28.39 2.90 -10.79
C ARG A 274 -29.42 4.00 -10.53
N SER A 275 -30.49 4.00 -11.32
CA SER A 275 -31.71 4.72 -11.02
C SER A 275 -32.22 4.25 -9.64
N ARG A 276 -32.40 5.20 -8.72
CA ARG A 276 -33.10 4.94 -7.46
C ARG A 276 -34.61 4.84 -7.73
N PRO A 277 -35.34 3.91 -7.09
CA PRO A 277 -36.78 4.05 -6.92
C PRO A 277 -37.12 5.19 -5.95
#